data_AF-A0A2Z6P1P2-F1
#
_entry.id   AF-A0A2Z6P1P2-F1
#
_cell.length_a   1.000
_cell.length_b   1.000
_cell.length_c   1.000
_cell.angle_alpha   90.00
_cell.angle_beta   90.00
_cell.angle_gamma   90.00
#
_symmetry.space_group_name_H-M   'P 1'
#
loop_
_entity.id
_entity.type
_entity.pdbx_description
1 polymer ?
#
loop_
_entity_poly.entity_id
_entity_poly.type
_entity_poly.pdbx_seq_one_letter_code
_entity_poly.pdbx_strand_id
1 'polypeptide(L)'
;MANQNAKPVRKSEHGDTDMKSFYASLESSDTSSPSLVSLKCTSEKTKKAIHTLQDLLSKEISFLSQPIHCTAMKNALEHLLTLPENEGLPMAAKSEIQKLQQRFEHWSLEYHYASSLSATAEAKLSKASEVKNDLQANAKEFKKMDSEGNIVFYNLEFWQTRKRKLEEKLELTNGEIERYKEREDEVAKKKTELFDKGRMLKADWDDMMIRVPEVKAEWELANQTQDNIEVEWFKLRQQFIRSTRFKDWM
;
A
#
# COMPACT_ATOMS: atom_id res chain seq x y z
N MET A 1 -38.89 17.45 30.71
CA MET A 1 -39.28 16.48 31.75
C MET A 1 -38.31 16.60 32.91
N ALA A 2 -38.77 17.12 34.03
CA ALA A 2 -38.04 17.11 35.29
C ALA A 2 -38.25 15.77 35.98
N ASN A 3 -37.21 15.16 36.56
CA ASN A 3 -37.28 14.74 37.95
C ASN A 3 -35.88 14.54 38.57
N GLN A 4 -35.79 14.99 39.81
CA GLN A 4 -34.66 14.90 40.73
C GLN A 4 -34.61 13.51 41.38
N ASN A 5 -33.43 13.11 41.88
CA ASN A 5 -33.24 12.39 43.16
C ASN A 5 -31.72 12.17 43.35
N ALA A 6 -31.04 12.95 44.19
CA ALA A 6 -30.95 12.85 45.66
C ALA A 6 -30.17 11.61 46.15
N LYS A 7 -28.99 11.87 46.73
CA LYS A 7 -28.15 10.97 47.53
C LYS A 7 -28.92 10.35 48.71
N PRO A 8 -28.39 9.26 49.27
CA PRO A 8 -28.09 9.29 50.70
C PRO A 8 -26.68 8.82 51.05
N VAL A 9 -26.15 9.46 52.10
CA VAL A 9 -24.99 9.04 52.90
C VAL A 9 -25.53 8.27 54.10
N ARG A 10 -24.96 7.11 54.44
CA ARG A 10 -24.46 6.78 55.80
C ARG A 10 -23.84 5.38 55.90
N LYS A 11 -22.56 5.41 56.25
CA LYS A 11 -21.80 4.58 57.21
C LYS A 11 -22.31 3.16 57.54
N SER A 12 -21.42 2.18 57.35
CA SER A 12 -21.25 1.04 58.26
C SER A 12 -19.75 0.77 58.47
N GLU A 13 -19.20 1.35 59.52
CA GLU A 13 -17.83 1.16 60.03
C GLU A 13 -17.67 -0.20 60.75
N HIS A 14 -18.03 -1.32 60.11
CA HIS A 14 -17.97 -2.67 60.73
C HIS A 14 -17.25 -3.74 59.89
N GLY A 15 -16.61 -3.38 58.77
CA GLY A 15 -15.92 -4.36 57.89
C GLY A 15 -14.45 -4.64 58.24
N ASP A 16 -13.76 -3.69 58.88
CA ASP A 16 -12.30 -3.79 59.06
C ASP A 16 -11.85 -4.57 60.31
N THR A 17 -12.71 -4.63 61.34
CA THR A 17 -12.41 -5.37 62.58
C THR A 17 -12.51 -6.88 62.38
N ASP A 18 -13.42 -7.32 61.50
CA ASP A 18 -13.62 -8.74 61.16
C ASP A 18 -12.57 -9.24 60.15
N MET A 19 -12.09 -8.35 59.26
CA MET A 19 -10.95 -8.66 58.39
C MET A 19 -9.64 -8.81 59.19
N LYS A 20 -9.41 -8.00 60.24
CA LYS A 20 -8.21 -8.12 61.08
C LYS A 20 -8.22 -9.36 62.00
N SER A 21 -9.38 -9.83 62.46
CA SER A 21 -9.48 -11.07 63.25
C SER A 21 -9.20 -12.32 62.41
N PHE A 22 -9.62 -12.32 61.13
CA PHE A 22 -9.36 -13.40 60.18
C PHE A 22 -7.87 -13.57 59.86
N TYR A 23 -7.15 -12.47 59.58
CA TYR A 23 -5.70 -12.55 59.31
C TYR A 23 -4.85 -12.81 60.58
N ALA A 24 -5.31 -12.40 61.76
CA ALA A 24 -4.67 -12.78 63.04
C ALA A 24 -4.80 -14.28 63.35
N SER A 25 -5.86 -14.94 62.86
CA SER A 25 -6.05 -16.40 62.94
C SER A 25 -5.17 -17.19 61.96
N LEU A 26 -4.55 -16.54 60.97
CA LEU A 26 -3.66 -17.17 59.99
C LEU A 26 -2.18 -17.13 60.41
N GLU A 27 -1.83 -16.30 61.40
CA GLU A 27 -0.46 -16.20 61.93
C GLU A 27 -0.22 -17.01 63.23
N SER A 28 -1.27 -17.60 63.82
CA SER A 28 -1.12 -18.56 64.92
C SER A 28 -1.15 -20.01 64.41
N SER A 29 -0.19 -20.36 63.54
CA SER A 29 0.18 -21.76 63.41
C SER A 29 1.16 -22.04 64.54
N ASP A 30 0.63 -22.53 65.66
CA ASP A 30 1.41 -23.19 66.69
C ASP A 30 2.36 -24.17 66.01
N THR A 31 3.62 -23.78 65.91
CA THR A 31 4.74 -24.68 65.71
C THR A 31 4.82 -25.55 66.96
N SER A 32 3.89 -26.49 67.06
CA SER A 32 4.03 -27.71 67.85
C SER A 32 5.25 -28.41 67.28
N SER A 33 6.41 -28.05 67.83
CA SER A 33 7.65 -28.79 67.68
C SER A 33 7.30 -30.28 67.88
N PRO A 34 7.65 -31.17 66.93
CA PRO A 34 7.50 -32.58 67.19
C PRO A 34 8.34 -32.86 68.42
N SER A 35 7.69 -33.35 69.48
CA SER A 35 8.35 -33.74 70.71
C SER A 35 9.58 -34.56 70.33
N LEU A 36 10.76 -34.06 70.69
CA LEU A 36 12.00 -34.80 70.66
C LEU A 36 11.74 -36.11 71.40
N VAL A 37 11.50 -37.17 70.64
CA VAL A 37 11.67 -38.54 71.13
C VAL A 37 13.11 -38.55 71.59
N SER A 38 13.30 -38.58 72.91
CA SER A 38 14.60 -38.69 73.54
C SER A 38 15.20 -40.03 73.11
N LEU A 39 15.88 -40.01 71.97
CA LEU A 39 16.68 -41.10 71.46
C LEU A 39 17.89 -41.22 72.39
N LYS A 40 17.86 -42.25 73.23
CA LYS A 40 19.00 -42.64 74.05
C LYS A 40 20.20 -42.89 73.14
N CYS A 41 21.23 -42.08 73.35
CA CYS A 41 22.58 -42.15 72.77
C CYS A 41 22.63 -42.40 71.26
N THR A 42 22.38 -41.35 70.47
CA THR A 42 22.70 -41.33 69.04
C THR A 42 24.03 -40.61 68.80
N SER A 43 24.90 -41.19 67.97
CA SER A 43 26.16 -40.56 67.58
C SER A 43 25.97 -39.15 66.99
N GLU A 44 26.98 -38.29 67.08
CA GLU A 44 26.92 -36.92 66.53
C GLU A 44 26.66 -36.92 65.01
N LYS A 45 27.12 -37.97 64.31
CA LYS A 45 26.85 -38.19 62.88
C LYS A 45 25.37 -38.46 62.62
N THR A 46 24.71 -39.23 63.48
CA THR A 46 23.28 -39.54 63.39
C THR A 46 22.43 -38.30 63.59
N LYS A 47 22.74 -37.47 64.60
CA LYS A 47 22.04 -36.18 64.83
C LYS A 47 22.17 -35.24 63.64
N LYS A 48 23.39 -35.16 63.07
CA LYS A 48 23.65 -34.34 61.89
C LYS A 48 22.86 -34.83 60.67
N ALA A 49 22.72 -36.14 60.46
CA ALA A 49 21.91 -36.70 59.38
C ALA A 49 20.42 -36.39 59.55
N ILE A 50 19.88 -36.48 60.77
CA ILE A 50 18.48 -36.13 61.07
C ILE A 50 18.21 -34.65 60.80
N HIS A 51 19.07 -33.74 61.29
CA HIS A 51 18.91 -32.30 61.02
C HIS A 51 19.03 -31.97 59.53
N THR A 52 19.96 -32.62 58.82
CA THR A 52 20.08 -32.48 57.37
C THR A 52 18.78 -32.90 56.67
N LEU A 53 18.19 -34.02 57.09
CA LEU A 53 16.91 -34.50 56.53
C LEU A 53 15.76 -33.54 56.83
N GLN A 54 15.66 -33.04 58.06
CA GLN A 54 14.63 -32.08 58.47
C GLN A 54 14.74 -30.76 57.70
N ASP A 55 15.94 -30.22 57.53
CA ASP A 55 16.16 -29.01 56.75
C ASP A 55 15.80 -29.22 55.28
N LEU A 56 16.25 -30.34 54.68
CA LEU A 56 15.93 -30.65 53.29
C LEU A 56 14.42 -30.88 53.06
N LEU A 57 13.74 -31.62 53.94
CA LEU A 57 12.29 -31.85 53.83
C LEU A 57 11.45 -30.57 53.96
N SER A 58 12.01 -29.49 54.53
CA SER A 58 11.36 -28.18 54.57
C SER A 58 11.42 -27.40 53.23
N LYS A 59 12.20 -27.90 52.25
CA LYS A 59 12.43 -27.24 50.97
C LYS A 59 11.56 -27.85 49.87
N GLU A 60 11.39 -27.08 48.80
CA GLU A 60 10.70 -27.54 47.60
C GLU A 60 11.47 -28.67 46.89
N ILE A 61 10.74 -29.54 46.18
CA ILE A 61 11.33 -30.62 45.38
C ILE A 61 12.29 -30.06 44.30
N SER A 62 12.05 -28.84 43.81
CA SER A 62 12.90 -28.11 42.87
C SER A 62 14.32 -27.92 43.43
N PHE A 63 14.42 -27.49 44.69
CA PHE A 63 15.66 -27.34 45.43
C PHE A 63 16.31 -28.69 45.72
N LEU A 64 15.51 -29.68 46.14
CA LEU A 64 16.00 -31.03 46.44
C LEU A 64 16.52 -31.80 45.24
N SER A 65 15.99 -31.52 44.05
CA SER A 65 16.40 -32.13 42.79
C SER A 65 17.78 -31.66 42.31
N GLN A 66 18.34 -30.61 42.92
CA GLN A 66 19.68 -30.17 42.57
C GLN A 66 20.73 -31.21 43.02
N PRO A 67 21.82 -31.42 42.25
CA PRO A 67 22.77 -32.50 42.50
C PRO A 67 23.33 -32.54 43.92
N ILE A 68 23.63 -31.37 44.49
CA ILE A 68 24.22 -31.23 45.83
C ILE A 68 23.21 -31.65 46.91
N HIS A 69 21.96 -31.19 46.80
CA HIS A 69 20.90 -31.45 47.78
C HIS A 69 20.35 -32.87 47.67
N CYS A 70 20.24 -33.41 46.46
CA CYS A 70 19.89 -34.80 46.20
C CYS A 70 20.92 -35.76 46.82
N THR A 71 22.21 -35.46 46.64
CA THR A 71 23.30 -36.25 47.25
C THR A 71 23.27 -36.16 48.77
N ALA A 72 23.05 -34.97 49.33
CA ALA A 72 22.91 -34.77 50.78
C ALA A 72 21.71 -35.54 51.36
N MET A 73 20.56 -35.52 50.69
CA MET A 73 19.35 -36.25 51.07
C MET A 73 19.60 -37.77 51.07
N LYS A 74 20.19 -38.30 49.99
CA LYS A 74 20.50 -39.74 49.86
C LYS A 74 21.48 -40.20 50.92
N ASN A 75 22.57 -39.47 51.14
CA ASN A 75 23.56 -39.80 52.17
C ASN A 75 22.96 -39.77 53.58
N ALA A 76 22.05 -38.83 53.86
CA ALA A 76 21.38 -38.76 55.15
C ALA A 76 20.38 -39.91 55.35
N LEU A 77 19.61 -40.28 54.32
CA LEU A 77 18.68 -41.42 54.34
C LEU A 77 19.43 -42.76 54.49
N GLU A 78 20.50 -42.96 53.72
CA GLU A 78 21.33 -44.17 53.75
C GLU A 78 22.02 -44.36 55.10
N HIS A 79 22.55 -43.26 55.68
CA HIS A 79 23.15 -43.29 57.02
C HIS A 79 22.14 -43.72 58.10
N LEU A 80 20.88 -43.28 58.03
CA LEU A 80 19.87 -43.62 59.02
C LEU A 80 19.32 -45.04 58.87
N LEU A 81 19.31 -45.59 57.64
CA LEU A 81 18.87 -46.97 57.39
C LEU A 81 19.93 -48.01 57.77
N THR A 82 21.21 -47.65 57.71
CA THR A 82 22.36 -48.55 58.00
C THR A 82 22.77 -48.61 59.47
N LEU A 83 22.04 -47.94 60.38
CA LEU A 83 22.37 -47.91 61.82
C LEU A 83 22.25 -49.30 62.49
N PRO A 84 23.23 -49.70 63.32
CA PRO A 84 23.20 -50.94 64.09
C PRO A 84 22.07 -50.94 65.11
N GLU A 85 21.57 -52.12 65.50
CA GLU A 85 20.42 -52.30 66.41
C GLU A 85 20.62 -51.61 67.77
N ASN A 86 21.88 -51.43 68.18
CA ASN A 86 22.32 -50.90 69.46
C ASN A 86 22.21 -49.36 69.56
N GLU A 87 22.25 -48.67 68.41
CA GLU A 87 22.07 -47.21 68.25
C GLU A 87 20.78 -46.92 67.43
N GLY A 88 19.94 -47.94 67.30
CA GLY A 88 18.95 -48.06 66.24
C GLY A 88 17.73 -47.17 66.42
N LEU A 89 17.31 -46.56 65.31
CA LEU A 89 15.97 -46.02 65.17
C LEU A 89 14.91 -47.12 65.38
N PRO A 90 13.75 -46.80 65.98
CA PRO A 90 12.62 -47.74 66.07
C PRO A 90 12.27 -48.33 64.71
N MET A 91 11.86 -49.61 64.66
CA MET A 91 11.49 -50.28 63.41
C MET A 91 10.45 -49.50 62.59
N ALA A 92 9.49 -48.84 63.25
CA ALA A 92 8.53 -47.97 62.60
C ALA A 92 9.20 -46.76 61.90
N ALA A 93 10.19 -46.13 62.55
CA ALA A 93 10.92 -45.01 61.98
C ALA A 93 11.82 -45.44 60.79
N LYS A 94 12.48 -46.61 60.89
CA LYS A 94 13.22 -47.19 59.75
C LYS A 94 12.31 -47.45 58.54
N SER A 95 11.09 -47.98 58.78
CA SER A 95 10.11 -48.21 57.71
C SER A 95 9.68 -46.91 57.03
N GLU A 96 9.42 -45.84 57.79
CA GLU A 96 9.06 -44.54 57.22
C GLU A 96 10.22 -43.89 56.45
N ILE A 97 11.45 -44.00 56.94
CA ILE A 97 12.65 -43.51 56.23
C ILE A 97 12.85 -44.28 54.92
N GLN A 98 12.60 -45.60 54.92
CA GLN A 98 12.69 -46.41 53.71
C GLN A 98 11.62 -46.01 52.67
N LYS A 99 10.37 -45.78 53.10
CA LYS A 99 9.32 -45.25 52.23
C LYS A 99 9.68 -43.87 51.67
N LEU A 100 10.25 -43.01 52.52
CA LEU A 100 10.69 -41.68 52.12
C LEU A 100 11.78 -41.75 51.06
N GLN A 101 12.76 -42.63 51.21
CA GLN A 101 13.81 -42.84 50.21
C GLN A 101 13.24 -43.27 48.87
N GLN A 102 12.38 -44.29 48.86
CA GLN A 102 11.75 -44.79 47.63
C GLN A 102 10.93 -43.70 46.92
N ARG A 103 10.14 -42.94 47.69
CA ARG A 103 9.36 -41.81 47.15
C ARG A 103 10.25 -40.71 46.62
N PHE A 104 11.32 -40.37 47.35
CA PHE A 104 12.26 -39.33 46.94
C PHE A 104 12.98 -39.69 45.64
N GLU A 105 13.42 -40.93 45.48
CA GLU A 105 14.05 -41.41 44.25
C GLU A 105 13.07 -41.35 43.07
N HIS A 106 11.83 -41.81 43.28
CA HIS A 106 10.78 -41.77 42.25
C HIS A 106 10.40 -40.33 41.85
N TRP A 107 10.07 -39.47 42.81
CA TRP A 107 9.66 -38.10 42.55
C TRP A 107 10.79 -37.24 42.00
N SER A 108 12.05 -37.49 42.37
CA SER A 108 13.20 -36.80 41.77
C SER A 108 13.30 -37.11 40.27
N LEU A 109 13.12 -38.38 39.88
CA LEU A 109 13.13 -38.79 38.48
C LEU A 109 11.95 -38.15 37.72
N GLU A 110 10.74 -38.23 38.26
CA GLU A 110 9.54 -37.65 37.65
C GLU A 110 9.66 -36.12 37.52
N TYR A 111 10.19 -35.44 38.53
CA TYR A 111 10.38 -33.99 38.50
C TYR A 111 11.37 -33.57 37.40
N HIS A 112 12.51 -34.27 37.26
CA HIS A 112 13.46 -33.98 36.18
C HIS A 112 12.84 -34.22 34.80
N TYR A 113 12.11 -35.32 34.63
CA TYR A 113 11.41 -35.61 33.37
C TYR A 113 10.37 -34.54 33.04
N ALA A 114 9.51 -34.19 34.00
CA ALA A 114 8.48 -33.17 33.84
C ALA A 114 9.10 -31.78 33.56
N SER A 115 10.19 -31.43 34.24
CA SER A 115 10.90 -30.17 34.02
C SER A 115 11.49 -30.09 32.61
N SER A 116 12.12 -31.17 32.13
CA SER A 116 12.66 -31.24 30.76
C SER A 116 11.56 -31.17 29.70
N LEU A 117 10.45 -31.87 29.92
CA LEU A 117 9.29 -31.83 29.04
C LEU A 117 8.67 -30.44 29.00
N SER A 118 8.53 -29.77 30.16
CA SER A 118 8.02 -28.41 30.28
C SER A 118 8.88 -27.41 29.50
N ALA A 119 10.21 -27.44 29.71
CA ALA A 119 11.13 -26.56 28.99
C ALA A 119 11.07 -26.78 27.47
N THR A 120 10.95 -28.04 27.03
CA THR A 120 10.81 -28.38 25.61
C THR A 120 9.47 -27.88 25.04
N ALA A 121 8.38 -28.02 25.78
CA ALA A 121 7.07 -27.54 25.39
C ALA A 121 7.04 -26.01 25.28
N GLU A 122 7.63 -25.31 26.25
CA GLU A 122 7.74 -23.86 26.27
C GLU A 122 8.54 -23.34 25.06
N ALA A 123 9.67 -23.97 24.75
CA ALA A 123 10.45 -23.64 23.55
C ALA A 123 9.65 -23.85 22.25
N LYS A 124 8.88 -24.94 22.15
CA LYS A 124 8.01 -25.21 21.00
C LYS A 124 6.87 -24.19 20.88
N LEU A 125 6.25 -23.82 22.00
CA LEU A 125 5.17 -22.83 22.04
C LEU A 125 5.69 -21.43 21.67
N SER A 126 6.86 -21.05 22.17
CA SER A 126 7.53 -19.80 21.81
C SER A 126 7.77 -19.73 20.30
N LYS A 127 8.36 -20.78 19.72
CA LYS A 127 8.57 -20.87 18.26
C LYS A 127 7.28 -20.84 17.46
N ALA A 128 6.22 -21.50 17.93
CA ALA A 128 4.91 -21.47 17.28
C ALA A 128 4.29 -20.07 17.30
N SER A 129 4.49 -19.32 18.39
CA SER A 129 4.03 -17.93 18.50
C SER A 129 4.79 -17.01 17.54
N GLU A 130 6.10 -17.18 17.42
CA GLU A 130 6.93 -16.44 16.46
C GLU A 130 6.45 -16.66 15.02
N VAL A 131 6.32 -17.92 14.60
CA VAL A 131 5.81 -18.28 13.25
C VAL A 131 4.41 -17.71 12.99
N LYS A 132 3.53 -17.70 13.99
CA LYS A 132 2.20 -17.10 13.86
C LYS A 132 2.28 -15.59 13.63
N ASN A 133 3.16 -14.89 14.32
CA ASN A 133 3.35 -13.45 14.14
C ASN A 133 3.91 -13.15 12.74
N ASP A 134 4.87 -13.94 12.28
CA ASP A 134 5.45 -13.82 10.94
C ASP A 134 4.39 -14.07 9.85
N LEU A 135 3.54 -15.09 10.01
CA LEU A 135 2.42 -15.34 9.10
C LEU A 135 1.43 -14.17 9.06
N GLN A 136 1.14 -13.55 10.21
CA GLN A 136 0.28 -12.37 10.26
C GLN A 136 0.91 -11.16 9.58
N ALA A 137 2.22 -10.95 9.73
CA ALA A 137 2.95 -9.89 9.05
C ALA A 137 2.95 -10.13 7.53
N ASN A 138 3.29 -11.34 7.09
CA ASN A 138 3.27 -11.74 5.69
C ASN A 138 1.88 -11.56 5.05
N ALA A 139 0.81 -11.96 5.75
CA ALA A 139 -0.56 -11.78 5.25
C ALA A 139 -0.94 -10.31 5.08
N LYS A 140 -0.44 -9.41 5.93
CA LYS A 140 -0.65 -7.95 5.78
C LYS A 140 0.12 -7.41 4.59
N GLU A 141 1.37 -7.82 4.42
CA GLU A 141 2.21 -7.41 3.30
C GLU A 141 1.62 -7.89 1.96
N PHE A 142 1.17 -9.15 1.89
CA PHE A 142 0.51 -9.69 0.71
C PHE A 142 -0.71 -8.85 0.31
N LYS A 143 -1.59 -8.49 1.26
CA LYS A 143 -2.76 -7.63 0.97
C LYS A 143 -2.38 -6.25 0.45
N LYS A 144 -1.27 -5.68 0.93
CA LYS A 144 -0.74 -4.41 0.42
C LYS A 144 -0.23 -4.58 -1.02
N MET A 145 0.51 -5.65 -1.29
CA MET A 145 1.00 -5.92 -2.64
C MET A 145 -0.14 -6.20 -3.63
N ASP A 146 -1.19 -6.88 -3.20
CA ASP A 146 -2.38 -7.15 -4.01
C ASP A 146 -3.12 -5.86 -4.38
N SER A 147 -3.28 -4.93 -3.42
CA SER A 147 -3.90 -3.64 -3.70
C SER A 147 -3.04 -2.76 -4.62
N GLU A 148 -1.71 -2.75 -4.44
CA GLU A 148 -0.77 -2.10 -5.37
C GLU A 148 -0.84 -2.72 -6.77
N GLY A 149 -0.91 -4.04 -6.87
CA GLY A 149 -1.07 -4.76 -8.14
C GLY A 149 -2.33 -4.34 -8.89
N ASN A 150 -3.45 -4.19 -8.17
CA ASN A 150 -4.71 -3.70 -8.75
C ASN A 150 -4.59 -2.25 -9.25
N ILE A 151 -3.94 -1.35 -8.49
CA ILE A 151 -3.71 0.05 -8.92
C ILE A 151 -2.86 0.09 -10.19
N VAL A 152 -1.79 -0.70 -10.25
CA VAL A 152 -0.92 -0.79 -11.43
C VAL A 152 -1.70 -1.30 -12.64
N PHE A 153 -2.54 -2.33 -12.47
CA PHE A 153 -3.38 -2.87 -13.54
C PHE A 153 -4.32 -1.81 -14.14
N TYR A 154 -5.10 -1.11 -13.31
CA TYR A 154 -6.01 -0.06 -13.78
C TYR A 154 -5.27 1.10 -14.46
N ASN A 155 -4.14 1.53 -13.90
CA ASN A 155 -3.33 2.58 -14.50
C ASN A 155 -2.80 2.15 -15.87
N LEU A 156 -2.37 0.89 -16.02
CA LEU A 156 -1.89 0.37 -17.29
C LEU A 156 -2.98 0.39 -18.36
N GLU A 157 -4.19 -0.09 -18.06
CA GLU A 157 -5.32 -0.03 -19.00
C GLU A 157 -5.69 1.41 -19.38
N PHE A 158 -5.69 2.32 -18.40
CA PHE A 158 -5.94 3.74 -18.63
C PHE A 158 -4.93 4.33 -19.62
N TRP A 159 -3.63 4.10 -19.39
CA TRP A 159 -2.56 4.63 -20.25
C TRP A 159 -2.56 3.98 -21.64
N GLN A 160 -2.85 2.69 -21.75
CA GLN A 160 -2.99 2.02 -23.05
C GLN A 160 -4.15 2.61 -23.86
N THR A 161 -5.29 2.85 -23.21
CA THR A 161 -6.44 3.49 -23.85
C THR A 161 -6.12 4.93 -24.27
N ARG A 162 -5.43 5.68 -23.41
CA ARG A 162 -5.02 7.05 -23.71
C ARG A 162 -4.04 7.11 -24.88
N LYS A 163 -3.09 6.18 -24.94
CA LYS A 163 -2.14 6.01 -26.05
C LYS A 163 -2.88 5.81 -27.38
N ARG A 164 -3.80 4.84 -27.44
CA ARG A 164 -4.59 4.56 -28.66
C ARG A 164 -5.33 5.80 -29.18
N LYS A 165 -6.00 6.53 -28.29
CA LYS A 165 -6.69 7.79 -28.65
C LYS A 165 -5.75 8.88 -29.15
N LEU A 166 -4.50 8.90 -28.70
CA LEU A 166 -3.51 9.86 -29.19
C LEU A 166 -2.97 9.44 -30.56
N GLU A 167 -2.75 8.15 -30.79
CA GLU A 167 -2.36 7.60 -32.09
C GLU A 167 -3.42 7.89 -33.16
N GLU A 168 -4.71 7.70 -32.85
CA GLU A 168 -5.83 8.06 -33.75
C GLU A 168 -5.83 9.56 -34.11
N LYS A 169 -5.60 10.44 -33.13
CA LYS A 169 -5.54 11.89 -33.37
C LYS A 169 -4.33 12.28 -34.22
N LEU A 170 -3.19 11.62 -34.01
CA LEU A 170 -1.97 11.85 -34.78
C LEU A 170 -2.19 11.48 -36.25
N GLU A 171 -2.83 10.34 -36.50
CA GLU A 171 -3.17 9.91 -37.86
C GLU A 171 -4.09 10.92 -38.57
N LEU A 172 -5.15 11.38 -37.89
CA LEU A 172 -6.04 12.40 -38.45
C LEU A 172 -5.28 13.69 -38.80
N THR A 173 -4.41 14.14 -37.89
CA THR A 173 -3.62 15.38 -38.05
C THR A 173 -2.65 15.26 -39.22
N ASN A 174 -1.98 14.11 -39.35
CA ASN A 174 -1.09 13.83 -40.49
C ASN A 174 -1.86 13.88 -41.81
N GLY A 175 -3.04 13.26 -41.86
CA GLY A 175 -3.90 13.35 -43.04
C GLY A 175 -4.34 14.78 -43.37
N GLU A 176 -4.51 15.67 -42.37
CA GLU A 176 -4.79 17.08 -42.64
C GLU A 176 -3.56 17.80 -43.22
N ILE A 177 -2.38 17.54 -42.65
CA ILE A 177 -1.12 18.11 -43.14
C ILE A 177 -0.88 17.74 -44.61
N GLU A 178 -1.12 16.49 -44.98
CA GLU A 178 -0.99 16.02 -46.36
C GLU A 178 -1.97 16.75 -47.29
N ARG A 179 -3.26 16.86 -46.91
CA ARG A 179 -4.24 17.64 -47.69
C ARG A 179 -3.83 19.11 -47.85
N TYR A 180 -3.26 19.72 -46.83
CA TYR A 180 -2.78 21.10 -46.92
C TYR A 180 -1.57 21.25 -47.83
N LYS A 181 -0.67 20.27 -47.86
CA LYS A 181 0.46 20.24 -48.81
C LYS A 181 -0.02 20.11 -50.25
N GLU A 182 -0.94 19.19 -50.52
CA GLU A 182 -1.55 19.06 -51.86
C GLU A 182 -2.21 20.37 -52.31
N ARG A 183 -2.94 21.02 -51.39
CA ARG A 183 -3.58 22.30 -51.68
C ARG A 183 -2.57 23.42 -51.90
N GLU A 184 -1.47 23.44 -51.18
CA GLU A 184 -0.38 24.39 -51.38
C GLU A 184 0.20 24.25 -52.79
N ASP A 185 0.45 23.02 -53.25
CA ASP A 185 0.92 22.73 -54.60
C ASP A 185 -0.08 23.17 -55.67
N GLU A 186 -1.37 22.90 -55.47
CA GLU A 186 -2.44 23.37 -56.37
C GLU A 186 -2.49 24.90 -56.46
N VAL A 187 -2.36 25.58 -55.32
CA VAL A 187 -2.35 27.04 -55.26
C VAL A 187 -1.11 27.59 -55.95
N ALA A 188 0.06 26.98 -55.75
CA ALA A 188 1.29 27.37 -56.43
C ALA A 188 1.14 27.25 -57.95
N LYS A 189 0.60 26.13 -58.44
CA LYS A 189 0.31 25.93 -59.87
C LYS A 189 -0.63 27.00 -60.42
N LYS A 190 -1.76 27.26 -59.75
CA LYS A 190 -2.73 28.29 -60.16
C LYS A 190 -2.13 29.69 -60.16
N LYS A 191 -1.27 30.02 -59.19
CA LYS A 191 -0.55 31.31 -59.15
C LYS A 191 0.32 31.49 -60.39
N THR A 192 1.06 30.44 -60.79
CA THR A 192 1.89 30.45 -62.00
C THR A 192 1.04 30.64 -63.25
N GLU A 193 -0.05 29.87 -63.40
CA GLU A 193 -0.97 30.00 -64.54
C GLU A 193 -1.57 31.41 -64.67
N LEU A 194 -2.00 31.99 -63.54
CA LEU A 194 -2.52 33.36 -63.50
C LEU A 194 -1.46 34.40 -63.86
N PHE A 195 -0.22 34.21 -63.39
CA PHE A 195 0.89 35.11 -63.71
C PHE A 195 1.24 35.06 -65.21
N ASP A 196 1.31 33.87 -65.81
CA ASP A 196 1.59 33.71 -67.24
C ASP A 196 0.47 34.33 -68.10
N LYS A 197 -0.80 34.09 -67.73
CA LYS A 197 -1.93 34.73 -68.40
C LYS A 197 -1.88 36.26 -68.27
N GLY A 198 -1.58 36.77 -67.09
CA GLY A 198 -1.41 38.21 -66.86
C GLY A 198 -0.29 38.82 -67.69
N ARG A 199 0.83 38.10 -67.85
CA ARG A 199 1.95 38.52 -68.70
C ARG A 199 1.54 38.63 -70.17
N MET A 200 0.81 37.65 -70.70
CA MET A 200 0.31 37.69 -72.08
C MET A 200 -0.65 38.87 -72.30
N LEU A 201 -1.64 39.04 -71.42
CA LEU A 201 -2.60 40.14 -71.51
C LEU A 201 -1.92 41.52 -71.44
N LYS A 202 -0.87 41.65 -70.63
CA LYS A 202 -0.09 42.88 -70.55
C LYS A 202 0.64 43.16 -71.85
N ALA A 203 1.26 42.15 -72.47
CA ALA A 203 1.92 42.29 -73.76
C ALA A 203 0.92 42.70 -74.87
N ASP A 204 -0.25 42.07 -74.92
CA ASP A 204 -1.32 42.44 -75.87
C ASP A 204 -1.77 43.89 -75.65
N TRP A 205 -2.00 44.29 -74.40
CA TRP A 205 -2.37 45.66 -74.07
C TRP A 205 -1.29 46.67 -74.47
N ASP A 206 -0.01 46.36 -74.22
CA ASP A 206 1.11 47.22 -74.61
C ASP A 206 1.18 47.40 -76.14
N ASP A 207 1.00 46.33 -76.93
CA ASP A 207 0.94 46.41 -78.40
C ASP A 207 -0.25 47.26 -78.89
N MET A 208 -1.43 47.05 -78.31
CA MET A 208 -2.61 47.84 -78.66
C MET A 208 -2.40 49.33 -78.35
N MET A 209 -1.85 49.65 -77.19
CA MET A 209 -1.64 51.04 -76.76
C MET A 209 -0.64 51.80 -77.64
N ILE A 210 0.32 51.10 -78.28
CA ILE A 210 1.20 51.69 -79.29
C ILE A 210 0.39 52.15 -80.51
N ARG A 211 -0.61 51.38 -80.94
CA ARG A 211 -1.44 51.67 -82.13
C ARG A 211 -2.58 52.65 -81.87
N VAL A 212 -2.99 52.86 -80.61
CA VAL A 212 -4.14 53.72 -80.26
C VAL A 212 -4.07 55.11 -80.90
N PRO A 213 -2.93 55.85 -80.90
CA PRO A 213 -2.86 57.16 -81.54
C PRO A 213 -3.11 57.11 -83.04
N GLU A 214 -2.53 56.11 -83.73
CA GLU A 214 -2.72 55.92 -85.18
C GLU A 214 -4.18 55.60 -85.50
N VAL A 215 -4.77 54.64 -84.79
CA VAL A 215 -6.18 54.26 -84.97
C VAL A 215 -7.12 55.43 -84.68
N LYS A 216 -6.81 56.28 -83.69
CA LYS A 216 -7.59 57.51 -83.43
C LYS A 216 -7.50 58.50 -84.59
N ALA A 217 -6.30 58.73 -85.11
CA ALA A 217 -6.09 59.63 -86.25
C ALA A 217 -6.81 59.10 -87.51
N GLU A 218 -6.73 57.79 -87.78
CA GLU A 218 -7.45 57.14 -88.87
C GLU A 218 -8.98 57.29 -88.71
N TRP A 219 -9.50 57.10 -87.50
CA TRP A 219 -10.92 57.26 -87.19
C TRP A 219 -11.39 58.71 -87.37
N GLU A 220 -10.61 59.70 -86.90
CA GLU A 220 -10.90 61.12 -87.09
C GLU A 220 -10.92 61.50 -88.57
N LEU A 221 -9.93 61.04 -89.34
CA LEU A 221 -9.85 61.26 -90.79
C LEU A 221 -11.03 60.61 -91.53
N ALA A 222 -11.41 59.38 -91.15
CA ALA A 222 -12.54 58.68 -91.73
C ALA A 222 -13.86 59.45 -91.51
N ASN A 223 -14.09 59.96 -90.29
CA ASN A 223 -15.26 60.77 -89.99
C ASN A 223 -15.28 62.09 -90.79
N GLN A 224 -14.15 62.81 -90.84
CA GLN A 224 -14.05 64.05 -91.64
C GLN A 224 -14.33 63.78 -93.12
N THR A 225 -13.84 62.65 -93.64
CA THR A 225 -14.08 62.25 -95.03
C THR A 225 -15.55 61.94 -95.25
N GLN A 226 -16.19 61.20 -94.34
CA GLN A 226 -17.61 60.90 -94.42
C GLN A 226 -18.46 62.19 -94.38
N ASP A 227 -18.20 63.09 -93.44
CA ASP A 227 -18.91 64.38 -93.32
C ASP A 227 -18.77 65.20 -94.62
N ASN A 228 -17.57 65.25 -95.18
CA ASN A 228 -17.33 65.97 -96.44
C ASN A 228 -18.08 65.33 -97.61
N ILE A 229 -18.09 64.00 -97.72
CA ILE A 229 -18.87 63.27 -98.73
C ILE A 229 -20.36 63.57 -98.58
N GLU A 230 -20.90 63.57 -97.36
CA GLU A 230 -22.30 63.88 -97.09
C GLU A 230 -22.66 65.31 -97.51
N VAL A 231 -21.80 66.29 -97.21
CA VAL A 231 -21.98 67.69 -97.65
C VAL A 231 -21.93 67.83 -99.17
N GLU A 232 -20.93 67.24 -99.83
CA GLU A 232 -20.80 67.32 -101.29
C GLU A 232 -21.93 66.58 -102.00
N TRP A 233 -22.34 65.42 -101.50
CA TRP A 233 -23.50 64.69 -102.00
C TRP A 233 -24.78 65.51 -101.87
N PHE A 234 -24.99 66.17 -100.72
CA PHE A 234 -26.13 67.06 -100.53
C PHE A 234 -26.10 68.23 -101.53
N LYS A 235 -24.94 68.88 -101.73
CA LYS A 235 -24.78 69.95 -102.73
C LYS A 235 -25.09 69.46 -104.14
N LEU A 236 -24.54 68.31 -104.54
CA LEU A 236 -24.75 67.71 -105.85
C LEU A 236 -26.23 67.39 -106.07
N ARG A 237 -26.89 66.81 -105.06
CA ARG A 237 -28.33 66.53 -105.07
C ARG A 237 -29.15 67.81 -105.26
N GLN A 238 -28.82 68.87 -104.53
CA GLN A 238 -29.49 70.17 -104.66
C GLN A 238 -29.28 70.79 -106.04
N GLN A 239 -28.05 70.73 -106.58
CA GLN A 239 -27.75 71.20 -107.93
C GLN A 239 -28.56 70.44 -108.97
N PHE A 240 -28.58 69.11 -108.88
CA PHE A 240 -29.36 68.25 -109.78
C PHE A 240 -30.86 68.57 -109.72
N ILE A 241 -31.44 68.72 -108.53
CA ILE A 241 -32.85 69.12 -108.38
C ILE A 241 -33.11 70.50 -109.00
N ARG A 242 -32.21 71.47 -108.85
CA ARG A 242 -32.34 72.81 -109.45
C ARG A 242 -32.25 72.78 -110.97
N SER A 243 -31.33 72.00 -111.56
CA SER A 243 -31.17 71.91 -113.01
C SER A 243 -32.25 71.07 -113.68
N THR A 244 -32.90 70.17 -112.93
CA THR A 244 -34.02 69.34 -113.41
C THR A 244 -35.39 69.87 -112.99
N ARG A 245 -35.47 71.04 -112.32
CA ARG A 245 -36.70 71.83 -112.26
C ARG A 245 -37.03 72.27 -113.68
N PHE A 246 -37.77 71.43 -114.39
CA PHE A 246 -38.62 71.85 -115.49
C PHE A 246 -39.41 73.04 -114.98
N LYS A 247 -39.11 74.23 -115.51
CA LYS A 247 -40.13 75.28 -115.55
C LYS A 247 -41.27 74.65 -116.32
N ASP A 248 -42.36 74.40 -115.61
CA ASP A 248 -43.64 74.04 -116.20
C ASP A 248 -43.84 74.94 -117.42
N TRP A 249 -43.87 74.29 -118.58
CA TRP A 249 -44.58 74.80 -119.73
C TRP A 249 -46.06 74.86 -119.34
N MET A 250 -46.50 76.03 -118.88
CA MET A 250 -47.77 76.65 -119.24
C MET A 250 -47.62 78.17 -119.16
#